data_AF-A0A382MAZ2-F1
#
_entry.id   AF-A0A382MAZ2-F1
#
_cell.length_a   1.000
_cell.length_b   1.000
_cell.length_c   1.000
_cell.angle_alpha   90.00
_cell.angle_beta   90.00
_cell.angle_gamma   90.00
#
_symmetry.space_group_name_H-M   'P 1'
#
loop_
_entity.id
_entity.type
_entity.pdbx_description
1 polymer ?
#
loop_
_entity_poly.entity_id
_entity_poly.type
_entity_poly.pdbx_seq_one_letter_code
_entity_poly.pdbx_strand_id
1 'polypeptide(L)'
;MNVFTTLDWSVLILFFIALGTIIWWAIKQKQDSSEDYFLAGRNLGWFVIGASIFASNIGSEHIVGLAGTAADSGMAMGHYELHSWIILLLGWVFVPFYLRSTVFTMPEFLERRYSESARWILTIITLVSYVLTKVSVTVYAGAVVFETLMGIEFWSGALLIVLVTGAYTILGGLRAVIYTDALQAMVLLFGSITITVTGLIKIGGWGNLIDEVGSSHFNMFLPYDHPDFPWVGMVFAPPIIGI
;
A
#
# COMPACT_ATOMS: atom_id res chain seq x y z
N MET A 1 6.85 -30.63 5.32
CA MET A 1 5.45 -30.40 5.72
C MET A 1 4.84 -29.54 4.63
N ASN A 2 3.78 -29.97 3.95
CA ASN A 2 3.13 -29.12 2.95
C ASN A 2 2.40 -28.00 3.70
N VAL A 3 2.98 -26.80 3.66
CA VAL A 3 2.42 -25.58 4.30
C VAL A 3 1.04 -25.25 3.73
N PHE A 4 0.79 -25.63 2.48
CA PHE A 4 -0.47 -25.40 1.77
C PHE A 4 -1.29 -26.67 1.60
N THR A 5 -2.58 -26.57 1.88
CA THR A 5 -3.59 -27.57 1.54
C THR A 5 -4.05 -27.41 0.08
N THR A 6 -4.76 -28.40 -0.45
CA THR A 6 -5.35 -28.33 -1.80
C THR A 6 -6.31 -27.15 -1.95
N LEU A 7 -6.99 -26.75 -0.87
CA LEU A 7 -7.90 -25.62 -0.86
C LEU A 7 -7.13 -24.30 -1.00
N ASP A 8 -6.00 -24.15 -0.31
CA ASP A 8 -5.18 -22.94 -0.39
C ASP A 8 -4.63 -22.72 -1.79
N TRP A 9 -4.13 -23.78 -2.43
CA TRP A 9 -3.72 -23.74 -3.84
C TRP A 9 -4.85 -23.36 -4.77
N SER A 10 -6.06 -23.87 -4.53
CA SER A 10 -7.24 -23.55 -5.35
C SER A 10 -7.60 -22.06 -5.24
N VAL A 11 -7.54 -21.49 -4.03
CA VAL A 11 -7.80 -20.06 -3.80
C VAL A 11 -6.73 -19.20 -4.45
N LEU A 12 -5.44 -19.56 -4.33
CA LEU A 12 -4.34 -18.83 -4.98
C LEU A 12 -4.48 -18.84 -6.51
N ILE A 13 -4.76 -20.00 -7.10
CA ILE A 13 -4.98 -20.13 -8.55
C ILE A 13 -6.16 -19.26 -8.99
N LEU A 14 -7.28 -19.29 -8.26
CA LEU A 14 -8.45 -18.46 -8.57
C LEU A 14 -8.11 -16.96 -8.52
N PHE A 15 -7.34 -16.53 -7.52
CA PHE A 15 -6.88 -15.15 -7.39
C PHE A 15 -6.01 -14.72 -8.58
N PHE A 16 -5.03 -15.54 -8.97
CA PHE A 16 -4.19 -15.24 -10.14
C PHE A 16 -4.96 -15.27 -11.46
N ILE A 17 -5.97 -16.14 -11.60
CA ILE A 17 -6.88 -16.14 -12.77
C ILE A 17 -7.69 -14.85 -12.80
N ALA A 18 -8.24 -14.42 -11.67
CA ALA A 18 -9.00 -13.16 -11.59
C ALA A 18 -8.12 -11.96 -11.96
N LEU A 19 -6.91 -11.88 -11.38
CA LEU A 19 -5.91 -10.86 -11.73
C LEU A 19 -5.55 -10.91 -13.23
N GLY A 20 -5.23 -12.08 -13.76
CA GLY A 20 -4.87 -12.27 -15.16
C GLY A 20 -6.01 -11.87 -16.11
N THR A 21 -7.25 -12.13 -15.73
CA THR A 21 -8.44 -11.73 -16.51
C THR A 21 -8.59 -10.21 -16.54
N ILE A 22 -8.42 -9.53 -15.40
CA ILE A 22 -8.46 -8.07 -15.32
C ILE A 22 -7.33 -7.46 -16.15
N ILE A 23 -6.12 -7.97 -16.02
CA ILE A 23 -4.95 -7.52 -16.77
C ILE A 23 -5.19 -7.69 -18.27
N TRP A 24 -5.62 -8.87 -18.71
CA TRP A 24 -5.88 -9.15 -20.12
C TRP A 24 -6.98 -8.27 -20.69
N TRP A 25 -8.07 -8.08 -19.95
CA TRP A 25 -9.14 -7.15 -20.34
C TRP A 25 -8.62 -5.71 -20.43
N ALA A 26 -7.80 -5.26 -19.48
CA ALA A 26 -7.24 -3.91 -19.48
C ALA A 26 -6.28 -3.68 -20.66
N ILE A 27 -5.43 -4.66 -20.98
CA ILE A 27 -4.52 -4.62 -22.14
C ILE A 27 -5.31 -4.60 -23.47
N LYS A 28 -6.44 -5.31 -23.53
CA LYS A 28 -7.30 -5.34 -24.72
C LYS A 28 -8.06 -4.05 -24.97
N GLN A 29 -8.18 -3.18 -23.98
CA GLN A 29 -8.79 -1.88 -24.18
C GLN A 29 -7.84 -1.00 -25.00
N LYS A 30 -8.36 -0.34 -26.04
CA LYS A 30 -7.56 0.58 -26.84
C LYS A 30 -6.98 1.70 -25.98
N GLN A 31 -5.68 1.92 -26.12
CA GLN A 31 -4.94 3.03 -25.52
C GLN A 31 -4.46 3.92 -26.68
N ASP A 32 -5.40 4.64 -27.29
CA ASP A 32 -5.12 5.42 -28.50
C ASP A 32 -4.41 6.76 -28.17
N SER A 33 -4.32 7.14 -26.88
CA SER A 33 -3.71 8.38 -26.41
C SER A 33 -2.89 8.22 -25.13
N SER A 34 -1.93 9.13 -24.88
CA SER A 34 -1.21 9.21 -23.60
C SER A 34 -2.15 9.46 -22.42
N GLU A 35 -3.29 10.11 -22.65
CA GLU A 35 -4.33 10.32 -21.63
C GLU A 35 -5.01 9.01 -21.25
N ASP A 36 -5.25 8.10 -22.20
CA ASP A 36 -5.79 6.77 -21.89
C ASP A 36 -4.80 5.91 -21.10
N TYR A 37 -3.51 6.01 -21.42
CA TYR A 37 -2.45 5.29 -20.71
C TYR A 37 -2.26 5.80 -19.27
N PHE A 38 -2.17 7.13 -19.09
CA PHE A 38 -1.83 7.75 -17.79
C PHE A 38 -3.03 8.18 -16.94
N LEU A 39 -4.23 8.35 -17.50
CA LEU A 39 -5.43 8.76 -16.75
C LEU A 39 -6.59 7.77 -16.87
N ALA A 40 -6.39 6.63 -17.55
CA ALA A 40 -7.42 5.62 -17.80
C ALA A 40 -8.70 6.18 -18.45
N GLY A 41 -8.62 7.32 -19.15
CA GLY A 41 -9.74 8.00 -19.78
C GLY A 41 -10.65 8.80 -18.80
N ARG A 42 -10.19 9.06 -17.56
CA ARG A 42 -10.89 9.83 -16.50
C ARG A 42 -12.29 9.32 -16.09
N ASN A 43 -12.75 8.20 -16.64
CA ASN A 43 -14.08 7.64 -16.39
C ASN A 43 -13.99 6.41 -15.48
N LEU A 44 -13.43 6.60 -14.28
CA LEU A 44 -13.32 5.56 -13.28
C LEU A 44 -14.36 5.79 -12.17
N GLY A 45 -15.02 4.72 -11.74
CA GLY A 45 -15.95 4.79 -10.62
C GLY A 45 -15.22 5.22 -9.34
N TRP A 46 -15.87 6.06 -8.52
CA TRP A 46 -15.29 6.60 -7.28
C TRP A 46 -14.74 5.51 -6.35
N PHE A 47 -15.42 4.36 -6.28
CA PHE A 47 -15.01 3.22 -5.46
C PHE A 47 -13.67 2.64 -5.93
N VAL A 48 -13.49 2.47 -7.24
CA VAL A 48 -12.27 1.92 -7.82
C VAL A 48 -11.10 2.87 -7.61
N ILE A 49 -11.33 4.19 -7.73
CA ILE A 49 -10.33 5.21 -7.43
C ILE A 49 -9.94 5.15 -5.94
N GLY A 50 -10.92 5.13 -5.03
CA GLY A 50 -10.67 5.06 -3.59
C GLY A 50 -9.93 3.79 -3.18
N ALA A 51 -10.34 2.64 -3.72
CA ALA A 51 -9.69 1.36 -3.47
C ALA A 51 -8.24 1.32 -3.98
N SER A 52 -7.95 1.93 -5.14
CA SER A 52 -6.57 2.02 -5.65
C SER A 52 -5.70 2.98 -4.84
N ILE A 53 -6.22 4.14 -4.42
CA ILE A 53 -5.50 5.04 -3.50
C ILE A 53 -5.20 4.32 -2.19
N PHE A 54 -6.16 3.56 -1.66
CA PHE A 54 -5.98 2.76 -0.45
C PHE A 54 -4.92 1.66 -0.65
N ALA A 55 -5.03 0.84 -1.71
CA ALA A 55 -4.05 -0.22 -2.01
C ALA A 55 -2.64 0.32 -2.28
N SER A 56 -2.53 1.49 -2.92
CA SER A 56 -1.24 2.14 -3.17
C SER A 56 -0.55 2.61 -1.89
N ASN A 57 -1.33 2.88 -0.83
CA ASN A 57 -0.80 3.25 0.47
C ASN A 57 -0.54 2.03 1.36
N ILE A 58 -1.41 1.02 1.27
CA ILE A 58 -1.40 -0.18 2.11
C ILE A 58 -0.76 -1.36 1.36
N GLY A 59 0.51 -1.62 1.67
CA GLY A 59 1.26 -2.80 1.21
C GLY A 59 1.57 -3.84 2.30
N SER A 60 2.42 -4.80 1.94
CA SER A 60 2.93 -5.86 2.82
C SER A 60 3.65 -5.33 4.07
N GLU A 61 4.23 -4.14 3.98
CA GLU A 61 4.83 -3.39 5.09
C GLU A 61 3.86 -3.16 6.26
N HIS A 62 2.56 -2.97 5.99
CA HIS A 62 1.56 -2.76 7.04
C HIS A 62 1.15 -4.08 7.70
N ILE A 63 0.87 -5.10 6.90
CA ILE A 63 0.37 -6.39 7.42
C ILE A 63 1.47 -7.15 8.16
N VAL A 64 2.71 -7.12 7.68
CA VAL A 64 3.82 -7.86 8.29
C VAL A 64 4.63 -6.95 9.22
N GLY A 65 5.00 -5.76 8.76
CA GLY A 65 5.86 -4.84 9.50
C GLY A 65 5.14 -4.20 10.69
N LEU A 66 4.07 -3.45 10.45
CA LEU A 66 3.35 -2.79 11.55
C LEU A 66 2.72 -3.78 12.53
N ALA A 67 2.20 -4.92 12.04
CA ALA A 67 1.68 -5.95 12.94
C ALA A 67 2.79 -6.57 13.81
N GLY A 68 3.99 -6.79 13.26
CA GLY A 68 5.16 -7.24 14.02
C GLY A 68 5.58 -6.21 15.07
N THR A 69 5.71 -4.93 14.68
CA THR A 69 6.04 -3.86 15.63
C THR A 69 4.96 -3.70 16.70
N ALA A 70 3.68 -3.88 16.35
CA ALA A 70 2.59 -3.83 17.33
C ALA A 70 2.63 -5.00 18.31
N ALA A 71 3.08 -6.18 17.88
CA ALA A 71 3.30 -7.33 18.76
C ALA A 71 4.47 -7.12 19.73
N ASP A 72 5.54 -6.44 19.28
CA ASP A 72 6.75 -6.23 20.08
C ASP A 72 6.65 -5.00 21.02
N SER A 73 6.08 -3.90 20.52
CA SER A 73 6.13 -2.58 21.17
C SER A 73 4.76 -1.93 21.44
N GLY A 74 3.68 -2.63 21.10
CA GLY A 74 2.32 -2.13 21.28
C GLY A 74 1.84 -1.17 20.20
N MET A 75 0.68 -0.58 20.44
CA MET A 75 -0.11 0.11 19.41
C MET A 75 0.30 1.57 19.14
N ALA A 76 1.46 2.02 19.65
CA ALA A 76 1.91 3.41 19.52
C ALA A 76 2.10 3.86 18.06
N MET A 77 2.59 2.96 17.20
CA MET A 77 2.69 3.19 15.74
C MET A 77 1.33 3.43 15.06
N GLY A 78 0.22 3.05 15.70
CA GLY A 78 -1.13 3.33 15.22
C GLY A 78 -1.42 4.82 15.01
N HIS A 79 -0.67 5.72 15.65
CA HIS A 79 -0.77 7.15 15.38
C HIS A 79 -0.47 7.52 13.93
N TYR A 80 0.40 6.82 13.22
CA TYR A 80 0.67 7.10 11.81
C TYR A 80 -0.58 6.95 10.95
N GLU A 81 -1.32 5.85 11.14
CA GLU A 81 -2.56 5.58 10.41
C GLU A 81 -3.74 6.42 10.90
N LEU A 82 -3.81 6.70 12.20
CA LEU A 82 -4.87 7.53 12.77
C LEU A 82 -4.80 8.97 12.27
N HIS A 83 -3.65 9.51 11.86
CA HIS A 83 -3.55 10.87 11.29
C HIS A 83 -3.90 10.95 9.80
N SER A 84 -4.21 9.82 9.14
CA SER A 84 -4.59 9.80 7.72
C SER A 84 -5.85 10.61 7.40
N TRP A 85 -6.66 11.01 8.39
CA TRP A 85 -7.77 11.96 8.17
C TRP A 85 -7.31 13.34 7.68
N ILE A 86 -6.08 13.75 7.96
CA ILE A 86 -5.53 15.02 7.47
C ILE A 86 -5.44 15.00 5.94
N ILE A 87 -5.10 13.85 5.36
CA ILE A 87 -5.05 13.66 3.90
C ILE A 87 -6.43 13.88 3.28
N LEU A 88 -7.52 13.52 3.96
CA LEU A 88 -8.88 13.79 3.47
C LEU A 88 -9.17 15.30 3.41
N LEU A 89 -8.72 16.07 4.41
CA LEU A 89 -8.84 17.53 4.41
C LEU A 89 -8.00 18.16 3.30
N LEU A 90 -6.74 17.72 3.16
CA LEU A 90 -5.86 18.18 2.07
C LEU A 90 -6.45 17.84 0.71
N GLY A 91 -7.02 16.65 0.56
CA GLY A 91 -7.73 16.22 -0.64
C GLY A 91 -8.86 17.19 -1.00
N TRP A 92 -9.70 17.56 -0.03
CA TRP A 92 -10.78 18.52 -0.25
C TRP A 92 -10.29 19.90 -0.71
N VAL A 93 -9.16 20.36 -0.18
CA VAL A 93 -8.60 21.69 -0.49
C VAL A 93 -7.83 21.69 -1.81
N PHE A 94 -6.98 20.69 -2.04
CA PHE A 94 -6.01 20.69 -3.14
C PHE A 94 -6.50 19.97 -4.39
N VAL A 95 -7.37 18.95 -4.28
CA VAL A 95 -7.90 18.24 -5.47
C VAL A 95 -8.60 19.19 -6.45
N PRO A 96 -9.49 20.13 -6.01
CA PRO A 96 -10.12 21.08 -6.93
C PRO A 96 -9.11 22.00 -7.64
N PHE A 97 -7.96 22.23 -7.04
CA PHE A 97 -6.90 23.03 -7.62
C PHE A 97 -6.08 22.25 -8.64
N TYR A 98 -5.70 21.00 -8.35
CA TYR A 98 -5.01 20.13 -9.30
C TYR A 98 -5.87 19.72 -10.50
N LEU A 99 -7.17 19.49 -10.29
CA LEU A 99 -8.08 19.19 -11.41
C LEU A 99 -8.19 20.35 -12.41
N ARG A 100 -8.06 21.60 -11.94
CA ARG A 100 -8.08 22.80 -12.78
C ARG A 100 -6.77 23.06 -13.52
N SER A 101 -5.64 22.56 -13.04
CA SER A 101 -4.33 22.79 -13.68
C SER A 101 -4.09 21.91 -14.90
N THR A 102 -4.91 20.86 -15.10
CA THR A 102 -4.87 19.91 -16.23
C THR A 102 -3.47 19.33 -16.50
N VAL A 103 -2.68 19.17 -15.44
CA VAL A 103 -1.36 18.51 -15.46
C VAL A 103 -1.52 17.01 -15.22
N PHE A 104 -0.60 16.22 -15.77
CA PHE A 104 -0.60 14.77 -15.60
C PHE A 104 0.21 14.34 -14.38
N THR A 105 1.20 15.15 -13.96
CA THR A 105 2.13 14.79 -12.88
C THR A 105 2.41 15.97 -11.94
N MET A 106 2.83 15.67 -10.71
CA MET A 106 3.24 16.69 -9.74
C MET A 106 4.48 17.48 -10.17
N PRO A 107 5.52 16.90 -10.78
CA PRO A 107 6.63 17.68 -11.32
C PRO A 107 6.21 18.63 -12.45
N GLU A 108 5.28 18.24 -13.32
CA GLU A 108 4.71 19.14 -14.34
C GLU A 108 3.95 20.31 -13.71
N PHE A 109 3.22 20.05 -12.61
CA PHE A 109 2.59 21.12 -11.83
C PHE A 109 3.61 22.16 -11.33
N LEU A 110 4.74 21.70 -10.78
CA LEU A 110 5.81 22.60 -10.32
C LEU A 110 6.50 23.34 -11.46
N GLU A 111 6.68 22.70 -12.62
CA GLU A 111 7.24 23.35 -13.80
C GLU A 111 6.39 24.56 -14.21
N ARG A 112 5.07 24.38 -14.33
CA ARG A 112 4.15 25.45 -14.69
C ARG A 112 4.10 26.56 -13.63
N ARG A 113 4.30 26.22 -12.36
CA ARG A 113 4.20 27.16 -11.24
C ARG A 113 5.50 27.93 -10.96
N TYR A 114 6.65 27.32 -11.17
CA TYR A 114 7.96 27.84 -10.76
C TYR A 114 8.95 27.86 -11.93
N SER A 115 9.55 26.72 -12.29
CA SER A 115 10.57 26.61 -13.33
C SER A 115 10.86 25.16 -13.72
N GLU A 116 11.50 24.97 -14.88
CA GLU A 116 11.98 23.66 -15.35
C GLU A 116 12.99 23.03 -14.36
N SER A 117 13.84 23.84 -13.71
CA SER A 117 14.78 23.35 -12.70
C SER A 117 14.06 22.72 -11.49
N ALA A 118 12.94 23.30 -11.06
CA ALA A 118 12.14 22.73 -9.97
C ALA A 118 11.55 21.36 -10.34
N ARG A 119 11.14 21.17 -11.61
CA ARG A 119 10.68 19.88 -12.12
C ARG A 119 11.77 18.82 -12.05
N TRP A 120 12.98 19.12 -12.52
CA TRP A 120 14.07 18.14 -12.53
C TRP A 120 14.48 17.73 -11.11
N ILE A 121 14.60 18.70 -10.20
CA ILE A 121 14.93 18.42 -8.80
C ILE A 121 13.86 17.51 -8.18
N LEU A 122 12.57 17.84 -8.31
CA LEU A 122 11.51 17.02 -7.75
C LEU A 122 11.46 15.64 -8.40
N THR A 123 11.58 15.55 -9.73
CA THR A 123 11.54 14.28 -10.46
C THR A 123 12.65 13.33 -10.00
N ILE A 124 13.89 13.83 -9.89
CA ILE A 124 15.02 13.01 -9.46
C ILE A 124 14.83 12.54 -8.01
N ILE A 125 14.50 13.47 -7.09
CA ILE A 125 14.31 13.14 -5.68
C ILE A 125 13.18 12.12 -5.53
N THR A 126 12.02 12.36 -6.15
CA THR A 126 10.87 11.45 -6.03
C THR A 126 11.15 10.08 -6.61
N LEU A 127 11.73 9.98 -7.82
CA LEU A 127 12.04 8.68 -8.43
C LEU A 127 13.06 7.89 -7.58
N VAL A 128 14.14 8.54 -7.16
CA VAL A 128 15.18 7.89 -6.35
C VAL A 128 14.60 7.45 -5.01
N SER A 129 13.86 8.31 -4.32
CA SER A 129 13.19 7.97 -3.06
C SER A 129 12.23 6.80 -3.24
N TYR A 130 11.36 6.81 -4.25
CA TYR A 130 10.38 5.73 -4.48
C TYR A 130 11.05 4.37 -4.74
N VAL A 131 12.12 4.35 -5.54
CA VAL A 131 12.84 3.11 -5.84
C VAL A 131 13.55 2.57 -4.59
N LEU A 132 14.25 3.44 -3.85
CA LEU A 132 15.04 3.04 -2.69
C LEU A 132 14.19 2.68 -1.47
N THR A 133 13.05 3.34 -1.27
CA THR A 133 12.21 3.10 -0.09
C THR A 133 11.06 2.16 -0.43
N LYS A 134 10.08 2.63 -1.21
CA LYS A 134 8.82 1.89 -1.44
C LYS A 134 9.00 0.62 -2.24
N VAL A 135 9.63 0.70 -3.42
CA VAL A 135 9.81 -0.48 -4.29
C VAL A 135 10.68 -1.52 -3.61
N SER A 136 11.81 -1.11 -3.03
CA SER A 136 12.75 -2.02 -2.39
C SER A 136 12.14 -2.73 -1.18
N VAL A 137 11.42 -2.03 -0.31
CA VAL A 137 10.74 -2.64 0.85
C VAL A 137 9.62 -3.59 0.40
N THR A 138 8.83 -3.20 -0.60
CA THR A 138 7.73 -4.03 -1.12
C THR A 138 8.25 -5.34 -1.73
N VAL A 139 9.30 -5.26 -2.55
CA VAL A 139 9.93 -6.44 -3.17
C VAL A 139 10.59 -7.32 -2.11
N TYR A 140 11.28 -6.73 -1.13
CA TYR A 140 11.88 -7.48 -0.02
C TYR A 140 10.81 -8.26 0.76
N ALA A 141 9.75 -7.58 1.21
CA ALA A 141 8.68 -8.22 1.97
C ALA A 141 7.98 -9.31 1.16
N GLY A 142 7.73 -9.08 -0.14
CA GLY A 142 7.17 -10.08 -1.03
C GLY A 142 8.07 -11.31 -1.19
N ALA A 143 9.38 -11.11 -1.38
CA ALA A 143 10.35 -12.18 -1.52
C ALA A 143 10.48 -13.04 -0.25
N VAL A 144 10.48 -12.42 0.94
CA VAL A 144 10.43 -13.13 2.23
C VAL A 144 9.20 -14.03 2.34
N VAL A 145 8.03 -13.56 1.87
CA VAL A 145 6.80 -14.37 1.87
C VAL A 145 6.92 -15.58 0.93
N PHE A 146 7.51 -15.40 -0.26
CA PHE A 146 7.76 -16.52 -1.18
C PHE A 146 8.75 -17.55 -0.61
N GLU A 147 9.80 -17.08 0.05
CA GLU A 147 10.80 -17.94 0.68
C GLU A 147 10.20 -18.74 1.84
N THR A 148 9.48 -18.06 2.74
CA THR A 148 8.91 -18.69 3.94
C THR A 148 7.76 -19.64 3.64
N LEU A 149 6.87 -19.29 2.69
CA LEU A 149 5.67 -20.08 2.42
C LEU A 149 5.87 -21.11 1.29
N MET A 150 6.58 -20.74 0.22
CA MET A 150 6.73 -21.57 -0.97
C MET A 150 8.10 -22.23 -1.08
N GLY A 151 9.07 -21.85 -0.23
CA GLY A 151 10.44 -22.35 -0.30
C GLY A 151 11.22 -21.88 -1.53
N ILE A 152 10.75 -20.82 -2.20
CA ILE A 152 11.43 -20.23 -3.35
C ILE A 152 12.57 -19.34 -2.84
N GLU A 153 13.76 -19.52 -3.37
CA GLU A 153 14.94 -18.75 -2.99
C GLU A 153 14.69 -17.23 -3.15
N PHE A 154 15.11 -16.44 -2.15
CA PHE A 154 14.77 -15.02 -2.01
C PHE A 154 14.99 -14.21 -3.30
N TRP A 155 16.16 -14.33 -3.94
CA TRP A 155 16.49 -13.55 -5.14
C TRP A 155 15.64 -13.96 -6.34
N SER A 156 15.38 -15.26 -6.49
CA SER A 156 14.47 -15.78 -7.51
C SER A 156 13.04 -15.26 -7.32
N GLY A 157 12.54 -15.24 -6.08
CA GLY A 157 11.22 -14.70 -5.74
C GLY A 157 11.11 -13.19 -5.98
N ALA A 158 12.13 -12.42 -5.56
CA ALA A 158 12.21 -10.99 -5.79
C ALA A 158 12.19 -10.64 -7.28
N LEU A 159 13.00 -11.34 -8.09
CA LEU A 159 13.07 -11.13 -9.53
C LEU A 159 11.75 -11.47 -10.22
N LEU A 160 11.09 -12.55 -9.80
CA LEU A 160 9.78 -12.94 -10.32
C LEU A 160 8.73 -11.86 -10.08
N ILE A 161 8.66 -11.31 -8.85
CA ILE A 161 7.71 -10.23 -8.51
C ILE A 161 7.94 -9.01 -9.41
N VAL A 162 9.19 -8.58 -9.54
CA VAL A 162 9.55 -7.38 -10.33
C VAL A 162 9.23 -7.59 -11.81
N LEU A 163 9.58 -8.74 -12.38
CA LEU A 163 9.35 -9.02 -13.80
C LEU A 163 7.86 -9.13 -14.12
N VAL A 164 7.09 -9.87 -13.33
CA VAL A 164 5.66 -10.05 -13.56
C VAL A 164 4.94 -8.71 -13.38
N THR A 165 5.24 -7.98 -12.30
CA THR A 165 4.63 -6.69 -12.00
C THR A 165 4.98 -5.63 -13.05
N GLY A 166 6.25 -5.55 -13.43
CA GLY A 166 6.70 -4.66 -14.48
C GLY A 166 6.05 -4.98 -15.82
N ALA A 167 5.97 -6.25 -16.21
CA ALA A 167 5.40 -6.65 -17.49
C ALA A 167 3.93 -6.24 -17.63
N TYR A 168 3.07 -6.55 -16.64
CA TYR A 168 1.65 -6.17 -16.76
C TYR A 168 1.44 -4.67 -16.61
N THR A 169 2.28 -3.98 -15.84
CA THR A 169 2.18 -2.52 -15.68
C THR A 169 2.54 -1.79 -16.97
N ILE A 170 3.61 -2.22 -17.65
CA ILE A 170 4.04 -1.65 -18.94
C ILE A 170 3.00 -1.91 -20.03
N LEU A 171 2.44 -3.12 -20.08
CA LEU A 171 1.47 -3.49 -21.12
C LEU A 171 0.08 -2.91 -20.85
N GLY A 172 -0.32 -2.78 -19.59
CA GLY A 172 -1.69 -2.46 -19.20
C GLY A 172 -1.94 -0.99 -18.82
N GLY A 173 -0.88 -0.21 -18.57
CA GLY A 173 -0.99 1.20 -18.17
C GLY A 173 -1.74 1.42 -16.85
N LEU A 174 -2.11 2.67 -16.56
CA LEU A 174 -2.78 3.02 -15.29
C LEU A 174 -4.10 2.27 -15.11
N ARG A 175 -4.82 1.98 -16.20
CA ARG A 175 -6.09 1.24 -16.14
C ARG A 175 -5.87 -0.15 -15.54
N ALA A 176 -4.88 -0.92 -16.01
CA ALA A 176 -4.62 -2.24 -15.46
C ALA A 176 -4.29 -2.15 -13.96
N VAL A 177 -3.40 -1.24 -13.59
CA VAL A 177 -2.97 -1.02 -12.20
C VAL A 177 -4.16 -0.71 -11.30
N ILE A 178 -5.00 0.27 -11.65
CA ILE A 178 -6.11 0.68 -10.81
C ILE A 178 -7.14 -0.45 -10.58
N TYR A 179 -7.44 -1.24 -11.61
CA TYR A 179 -8.39 -2.35 -11.45
C TYR A 179 -7.78 -3.55 -10.71
N THR A 180 -6.48 -3.82 -10.89
CA THR A 180 -5.79 -4.84 -10.09
C THR A 180 -5.69 -4.42 -8.63
N ASP A 181 -5.41 -3.15 -8.36
CA ASP A 181 -5.35 -2.58 -7.03
C ASP A 181 -6.70 -2.67 -6.33
N ALA A 182 -7.81 -2.38 -7.03
CA ALA A 182 -9.15 -2.47 -6.46
C ALA A 182 -9.48 -3.90 -6.03
N LEU A 183 -9.07 -4.92 -6.81
CA LEU A 183 -9.22 -6.32 -6.41
C LEU A 183 -8.35 -6.64 -5.19
N GLN A 184 -7.08 -6.22 -5.20
CA GLN A 184 -6.13 -6.45 -4.12
C GLN A 184 -6.55 -5.78 -2.81
N ALA A 185 -7.09 -4.56 -2.87
CA ALA A 185 -7.64 -3.83 -1.72
C ALA A 185 -8.70 -4.65 -0.99
N MET A 186 -9.61 -5.27 -1.74
CA MET A 186 -10.67 -6.12 -1.16
C MET A 186 -10.08 -7.36 -0.50
N VAL A 187 -9.12 -8.01 -1.16
CA VAL A 187 -8.44 -9.20 -0.60
C VAL A 187 -7.66 -8.83 0.67
N LEU A 188 -6.94 -7.72 0.68
CA LEU A 188 -6.21 -7.24 1.85
C LEU A 188 -7.14 -6.88 3.01
N LEU A 189 -8.28 -6.23 2.72
CA LEU A 189 -9.25 -5.86 3.72
C LEU A 189 -9.91 -7.09 4.36
N PHE A 190 -10.45 -8.00 3.55
CA PHE A 190 -11.07 -9.23 4.06
C PHE A 190 -10.06 -10.17 4.70
N GLY A 191 -8.85 -10.26 4.15
CA GLY A 191 -7.75 -11.04 4.72
C GLY A 191 -7.37 -10.53 6.11
N SER A 192 -7.17 -9.22 6.26
CA SER A 192 -6.88 -8.58 7.55
C SER A 192 -7.98 -8.83 8.57
N ILE A 193 -9.25 -8.61 8.21
CA ILE A 193 -10.40 -8.88 9.09
C ILE A 193 -10.42 -10.35 9.53
N THR A 194 -10.20 -11.27 8.60
CA THR A 194 -10.23 -12.72 8.88
C THR A 194 -9.11 -13.12 9.85
N ILE A 195 -7.90 -12.59 9.64
CA ILE A 195 -6.75 -12.83 10.53
C ILE A 195 -7.04 -12.29 11.93
N THR A 196 -7.52 -11.04 12.04
CA THR A 196 -7.86 -10.42 13.33
C THR A 196 -8.94 -11.20 14.07
N VAL A 197 -10.05 -11.55 13.41
CA VAL A 197 -11.15 -12.30 14.02
C VAL A 197 -10.70 -13.69 14.47
N THR A 198 -9.95 -14.41 13.61
CA THR A 198 -9.46 -15.75 13.95
C THR A 198 -8.44 -15.70 15.09
N GLY A 199 -7.57 -14.70 15.11
CA GLY A 199 -6.64 -14.46 16.20
C GLY A 199 -7.36 -14.21 17.53
N LEU A 200 -8.39 -13.35 17.52
CA LEU A 200 -9.22 -13.08 18.69
C LEU A 200 -9.99 -14.31 19.19
N ILE A 201 -10.48 -15.16 18.29
CA ILE A 201 -11.13 -16.41 18.68
C ILE A 201 -10.12 -17.37 19.33
N LYS A 202 -8.91 -17.48 18.76
CA LYS A 202 -7.86 -18.39 19.28
C LYS A 202 -7.34 -17.97 20.66
N ILE A 203 -7.22 -16.68 20.95
CA ILE A 203 -6.80 -16.19 22.26
C ILE A 203 -7.92 -16.26 23.33
N GLY A 204 -9.16 -16.55 22.90
CA GLY A 204 -10.32 -16.65 23.79
C GLY A 204 -11.07 -15.32 24.01
N GLY A 205 -10.88 -14.36 23.10
CA GLY A 205 -11.60 -13.09 23.06
C GLY A 205 -10.77 -11.88 23.49
N TRP A 206 -11.40 -10.70 23.41
CA TRP A 206 -10.76 -9.42 23.68
C TRP A 206 -10.26 -9.27 25.13
N GLY A 207 -10.98 -9.84 26.10
CA GLY A 207 -10.57 -9.82 27.51
C GLY A 207 -9.24 -10.52 27.73
N ASN A 208 -9.13 -11.78 27.26
CA ASN A 208 -7.89 -12.54 27.35
C ASN A 208 -6.72 -11.88 26.61
N LEU A 209 -6.99 -11.21 25.48
CA LEU A 209 -5.96 -10.43 24.80
C LEU A 209 -5.41 -9.33 25.73
N ILE A 210 -6.28 -8.54 26.35
CA ILE A 210 -5.86 -7.49 27.29
C ILE A 210 -5.10 -8.08 28.49
N ASP A 211 -5.56 -9.21 29.01
CA ASP A 211 -4.91 -9.86 30.16
C ASP A 211 -3.51 -10.38 29.80
N GLU A 212 -3.32 -10.89 28.58
CA GLU A 212 -2.04 -11.45 28.12
C GLU A 212 -1.01 -10.37 27.77
N VAL A 213 -1.38 -9.37 26.97
CA VAL A 213 -0.44 -8.30 26.58
C VAL A 213 -0.37 -7.15 27.59
N GLY A 214 -1.34 -7.06 28.50
CA GLY A 214 -1.48 -5.95 29.43
C GLY A 214 -2.06 -4.69 28.77
N SER A 215 -2.79 -3.90 29.56
CA SER A 215 -3.45 -2.67 29.09
C SER A 215 -2.48 -1.62 28.53
N SER A 216 -1.19 -1.67 28.90
CA SER A 216 -0.16 -0.77 28.39
C SER A 216 0.12 -0.94 26.91
N HIS A 217 -0.06 -2.15 26.34
CA HIS A 217 0.15 -2.39 24.90
C HIS A 217 -0.86 -1.64 24.03
N PHE A 218 -2.01 -1.26 24.58
CA PHE A 218 -3.02 -0.45 23.89
C PHE A 218 -2.85 1.05 24.11
N ASN A 219 -1.93 1.46 24.99
CA ASN A 219 -1.65 2.86 25.20
C ASN A 219 -0.81 3.41 24.05
N MET A 220 -1.41 4.27 23.23
CA MET A 220 -0.73 4.92 22.11
C MET A 220 0.07 6.16 22.56
N PHE A 221 -0.23 6.70 23.74
CA PHE A 221 0.45 7.87 24.32
C PHE A 221 1.51 7.42 25.34
N LEU A 222 2.65 6.99 24.82
CA LEU A 222 3.81 6.62 25.63
C LEU A 222 4.50 7.88 26.21
N PRO A 223 5.28 7.76 27.30
CA PRO A 223 6.00 8.88 27.90
C PRO A 223 6.85 9.69 26.91
N TYR A 224 7.06 10.98 27.20
CA TYR A 224 7.81 11.87 26.30
C TYR A 224 9.29 11.48 26.14
N ASP A 225 9.83 10.73 27.09
CA ASP A 225 11.20 10.24 27.18
C ASP A 225 11.35 8.79 26.71
N HIS A 226 10.30 8.20 26.13
CA HIS A 226 10.39 6.86 25.57
C HIS A 226 11.45 6.83 24.44
N PRO A 227 12.39 5.87 24.44
CA PRO A 227 13.52 5.85 23.51
C PRO A 227 13.08 5.79 22.04
N ASP A 228 12.07 4.97 21.73
CA ASP A 228 11.63 4.75 20.35
C ASP A 228 10.35 5.52 19.95
N PHE A 229 9.38 5.65 20.86
CA PHE A 229 8.03 6.17 20.54
C PHE A 229 7.57 7.29 21.49
N PRO A 230 8.29 8.43 21.58
CA PRO A 230 7.85 9.54 22.42
C PRO A 230 6.55 10.15 21.86
N TRP A 231 5.51 10.33 22.70
CA TRP A 231 4.19 10.75 22.20
C TRP A 231 4.21 12.07 21.42
N VAL A 232 5.08 13.02 21.81
CA VAL A 232 5.21 14.30 21.11
C VAL A 232 5.66 14.06 19.66
N GLY A 233 6.65 13.18 19.47
CA GLY A 233 7.08 12.75 18.14
C GLY A 233 5.96 12.03 17.39
N MET A 234 5.30 11.07 18.04
CA MET A 234 4.25 10.26 17.41
C MET A 234 2.99 11.05 17.02
N VAL A 235 2.67 12.13 17.71
CA VAL A 235 1.51 12.97 17.38
C VAL A 235 1.83 14.02 16.31
N PHE A 236 3.00 14.67 16.39
CA PHE A 236 3.32 15.78 15.49
C PHE A 236 4.09 15.35 14.24
N ALA A 237 4.91 14.29 14.31
CA ALA A 237 5.69 13.85 13.15
C ALA A 237 4.82 13.34 11.99
N PRO A 238 3.78 12.49 12.19
CA PRO A 238 3.00 11.98 11.06
C PRO A 238 2.29 13.08 10.26
N PRO A 239 1.64 14.10 10.86
CA PRO A 239 1.13 15.25 10.13
C PRO A 239 2.19 16.04 9.38
N ILE A 240 3.39 16.23 9.96
CA ILE A 240 4.46 17.03 9.34
C ILE A 240 5.11 16.28 8.18
N ILE A 241 5.29 14.96 8.29
CA ILE A 241 5.86 14.12 7.23
C ILE A 241 4.83 13.86 6.13
N GLY A 242 3.55 13.76 6.50
CA GLY A 242 2.45 13.49 5.58
C GLY A 242 1.98 14.69 4.75
N ILE A 243 2.43 15.92 5.06
CA ILE A 243 2.18 17.16 4.30
C ILE A 243 3.38 17.47 3.41
#